data_AF-A0A535BPB6-F1
#
_entry.id   AF-A0A535BPB6-F1
#
_cell.length_a   1.000
_cell.length_b   1.000
_cell.length_c   1.000
_cell.angle_alpha   90.00
_cell.angle_beta   90.00
_cell.angle_gamma   90.00
#
_symmetry.space_group_name_H-M   'P 1'
#
loop_
_entity.id
_entity.type
_entity.pdbx_description
1 polymer ?
#
loop_
_entity_poly.entity_id
_entity_poly.type
_entity_poly.pdbx_seq_one_letter_code
_entity_poly.pdbx_strand_id
1 'polypeptide(L)'
;MQPARGPAHYNWKGGRTWERFRDPRYLDWRKAILERDGYKCQQCGRRCKKYERGLAAHHVRSWADAPELRFNLTNGVTLCRDCHMALHGLGPKEVPLIPCACGCGSLIRAEDPYGRPRRFVNHHHSRGRTVSAATRQQLSRNRRGRSLTPEHRRNISKGLRTSSKRIGRPPGARSTR
;
A
#
# COMPACT_ATOMS: atom_id res chain seq x y z
N MET A 1 29.84 -20.93 1.41
CA MET A 1 29.01 -21.36 0.26
C MET A 1 28.30 -20.15 -0.31
N GLN A 2 28.46 -19.87 -1.61
CA GLN A 2 27.68 -18.79 -2.23
C GLN A 2 26.23 -19.26 -2.45
N PRO A 3 25.22 -18.43 -2.17
CA PRO A 3 23.84 -18.78 -2.46
C PRO A 3 23.67 -18.94 -3.97
N ALA A 4 22.98 -20.00 -4.40
CA ALA A 4 22.67 -20.23 -5.80
C ALA A 4 21.95 -19.00 -6.40
N ARG A 5 22.25 -18.65 -7.64
CA ARG A 5 21.65 -17.52 -8.36
C ARG A 5 21.17 -17.98 -9.73
N GLY A 6 20.25 -17.20 -10.32
CA GLY A 6 19.73 -17.51 -11.65
C GLY A 6 19.04 -18.89 -11.67
N PRO A 7 19.14 -19.65 -12.77
CA PRO A 7 18.49 -20.96 -12.93
C PRO A 7 18.74 -21.95 -11.80
N ALA A 8 19.87 -21.86 -11.12
CA ALA A 8 20.24 -22.76 -10.04
C ALA A 8 19.54 -22.45 -8.69
N HIS A 9 18.83 -21.33 -8.55
CA HIS A 9 18.14 -20.97 -7.31
C HIS A 9 16.71 -21.55 -7.29
N TYR A 10 16.28 -22.20 -6.21
CA TYR A 10 14.96 -22.85 -6.11
C TYR A 10 13.76 -21.91 -6.31
N ASN A 11 13.90 -20.60 -6.03
CA ASN A 11 12.88 -19.59 -6.33
C ASN A 11 13.00 -18.97 -7.73
N TRP A 12 13.85 -19.50 -8.62
CA TRP A 12 13.99 -18.96 -9.97
C TRP A 12 12.80 -19.32 -10.85
N LYS A 13 12.20 -18.30 -11.45
CA LYS A 13 11.01 -18.40 -12.30
C LYS A 13 11.29 -17.93 -13.74
N GLY A 14 12.38 -18.39 -14.35
CA GLY A 14 12.64 -18.16 -15.78
C GLY A 14 13.36 -16.85 -16.16
N GLY A 15 14.10 -16.20 -15.25
CA GLY A 15 14.87 -14.97 -15.52
C GLY A 15 14.25 -13.69 -14.96
N ARG A 16 14.97 -12.56 -15.05
CA ARG A 16 14.54 -11.26 -14.49
C ARG A 16 13.56 -10.56 -15.45
N THR A 17 12.27 -10.84 -15.29
CA THR A 17 11.16 -10.15 -15.98
C THR A 17 11.16 -8.62 -15.84
N TRP A 18 11.97 -8.05 -14.95
CA TRP A 18 12.07 -6.61 -14.72
C TRP A 18 12.98 -5.85 -15.70
N GLU A 19 13.89 -6.53 -16.39
CA GLU A 19 14.86 -5.88 -17.30
C GLU A 19 14.16 -5.20 -18.47
N ARG A 20 13.04 -5.75 -18.97
CA ARG A 20 12.23 -5.10 -20.02
C ARG A 20 11.71 -3.72 -19.64
N PHE A 21 11.47 -3.47 -18.35
CA PHE A 21 10.99 -2.15 -17.88
C PHE A 21 12.10 -1.10 -17.86
N ARG A 22 13.35 -1.52 -18.12
CA ARG A 22 14.52 -0.63 -18.30
C ARG A 22 14.93 -0.53 -19.76
N ASP A 23 14.32 -1.28 -20.67
CA ASP A 23 14.56 -1.18 -22.11
C ASP A 23 14.08 0.21 -22.59
N PRO A 24 14.96 1.04 -23.19
CA PRO A 24 14.56 2.35 -23.72
C PRO A 24 13.36 2.26 -24.66
N ARG A 25 13.27 1.23 -25.50
CA ARG A 25 12.15 1.03 -26.42
C ARG A 25 10.82 0.83 -25.70
N TYR A 26 10.86 0.13 -24.56
CA TYR A 26 9.68 -0.05 -23.72
C TYR A 26 9.27 1.27 -23.05
N LEU A 27 10.25 2.06 -22.60
CA LEU A 27 9.99 3.36 -21.99
C LEU A 27 9.39 4.34 -23.00
N ASP A 28 9.93 4.38 -24.22
CA ASP A 28 9.43 5.20 -25.32
C ASP A 28 8.03 4.76 -25.76
N TRP A 29 7.82 3.46 -25.95
CA TRP A 29 6.51 2.89 -26.24
C TRP A 29 5.50 3.26 -25.16
N ARG A 30 5.85 3.06 -23.88
CA ARG A 30 4.98 3.41 -22.75
C ARG A 30 4.65 4.90 -22.76
N LYS A 31 5.63 5.77 -22.99
CA LYS A 31 5.43 7.22 -23.05
C LYS A 31 4.48 7.59 -24.19
N ALA A 32 4.73 7.07 -25.40
CA ALA A 32 3.91 7.33 -26.58
C ALA A 32 2.45 6.90 -26.39
N ILE A 33 2.19 5.75 -25.77
CA ILE A 33 0.83 5.30 -25.43
C ILE A 33 0.15 6.27 -24.46
N LEU A 34 0.83 6.67 -23.38
CA LEU A 34 0.26 7.58 -22.38
C LEU A 34 -0.02 8.97 -22.96
N GLU A 35 0.86 9.47 -23.83
CA GLU A 35 0.72 10.76 -24.51
C GLU A 35 -0.43 10.74 -25.51
N ARG A 36 -0.50 9.72 -26.37
CA ARG A 36 -1.61 9.50 -27.31
C ARG A 36 -2.96 9.50 -26.59
N ASP A 37 -3.02 8.83 -25.46
CA ASP A 37 -4.24 8.65 -24.67
C ASP A 37 -4.53 9.85 -23.74
N GLY A 38 -3.77 10.95 -23.84
CA GLY A 38 -3.96 12.18 -23.08
C GLY A 38 -3.85 12.00 -21.56
N TYR A 39 -3.05 11.02 -21.13
CA TYR A 39 -2.90 10.62 -19.73
C TYR A 39 -4.25 10.35 -19.04
N LYS A 40 -5.16 9.66 -19.75
CA LYS A 40 -6.44 9.19 -19.22
C LYS A 40 -6.59 7.68 -19.40
N CYS A 41 -7.23 7.03 -18.44
CA CYS A 41 -7.67 5.65 -18.60
C CYS A 41 -8.67 5.57 -19.76
N GLN A 42 -8.39 4.75 -20.78
CA GLN A 42 -9.27 4.60 -21.94
C GLN A 42 -10.52 3.77 -21.65
N GLN A 43 -10.57 3.06 -20.51
CA GLN A 43 -11.73 2.26 -20.13
C GLN A 43 -12.73 3.03 -19.25
N CYS A 44 -12.28 3.96 -18.39
CA CYS A 44 -13.17 4.69 -17.47
C CYS A 44 -12.96 6.21 -17.48
N GLY A 45 -12.13 6.74 -18.38
CA GLY A 45 -11.90 8.18 -18.56
C GLY A 45 -11.12 8.88 -17.44
N ARG A 46 -10.86 8.23 -16.30
CA ARG A 46 -10.24 8.89 -15.15
C ARG A 46 -8.77 9.26 -15.39
N ARG A 47 -8.37 10.40 -14.84
CA ARG A 47 -6.97 10.78 -14.64
C ARG A 47 -6.50 10.25 -13.27
N CYS A 48 -5.30 9.68 -13.21
CA CYS A 48 -4.72 9.25 -11.93
C CYS A 48 -4.18 10.45 -11.15
N LYS A 49 -4.41 10.46 -9.84
CA LYS A 49 -3.90 11.50 -8.94
C LYS A 49 -2.42 11.26 -8.64
N LYS A 50 -1.69 12.31 -8.25
CA LYS A 50 -0.25 12.26 -7.93
C LYS A 50 0.15 11.17 -6.92
N TYR A 51 -0.75 10.82 -5.99
CA TYR A 51 -0.52 9.85 -4.92
C TYR A 51 -1.03 8.43 -5.22
N GLU A 52 -1.56 8.18 -6.42
CA GLU A 52 -1.98 6.85 -6.85
C GLU A 52 -0.84 6.14 -7.59
N ARG A 53 -0.93 4.81 -7.80
CA ARG A 53 0.08 4.03 -8.53
C ARG A 53 0.21 4.37 -10.03
N GLY A 54 -0.43 5.45 -10.48
CA GLY A 54 -0.36 5.97 -11.85
C GLY A 54 -1.12 5.14 -12.89
N LEU A 55 -0.99 5.58 -14.13
CA LEU A 55 -1.49 4.90 -15.33
C LEU A 55 -0.46 3.88 -15.85
N ALA A 56 -0.96 2.78 -16.39
CA ALA A 56 -0.18 1.74 -17.03
C ALA A 56 -0.50 1.69 -18.53
N ALA A 57 0.54 1.49 -19.36
CA ALA A 57 0.35 1.07 -20.75
C ALA A 57 0.20 -0.46 -20.74
N HIS A 58 -1.01 -0.92 -21.07
CA HIS A 58 -1.36 -2.34 -21.14
C HIS A 58 -1.21 -2.83 -22.58
N HIS A 59 -0.60 -4.00 -22.74
CA HIS A 59 -0.56 -4.70 -24.02
C HIS A 59 -1.87 -5.45 -24.27
N VAL A 60 -2.54 -5.19 -25.39
CA VAL A 60 -3.79 -5.88 -25.78
C VAL A 60 -3.51 -7.34 -26.13
N ARG A 61 -2.46 -7.59 -26.93
CA ARG A 61 -1.84 -8.91 -27.14
C ARG A 61 -0.64 -9.04 -26.24
N SER A 62 -0.58 -10.15 -25.50
CA SER A 62 0.39 -10.31 -24.42
C SER A 62 1.84 -10.20 -24.92
N TRP A 63 2.72 -9.72 -24.04
CA TRP A 63 4.15 -9.60 -24.33
C TRP A 63 4.80 -10.94 -24.72
N ALA A 64 4.27 -12.06 -24.21
CA ALA A 64 4.80 -13.39 -24.46
C ALA A 64 4.31 -13.94 -25.81
N ASP A 65 3.03 -13.76 -26.11
CA ASP A 65 2.37 -14.41 -27.24
C ASP A 65 2.54 -13.65 -28.56
N ALA A 66 2.83 -12.34 -28.50
CA ALA A 66 3.03 -11.50 -29.69
C ALA A 66 4.32 -10.66 -29.63
N PRO A 67 5.52 -11.27 -29.77
CA PRO A 67 6.79 -10.57 -29.73
C PRO A 67 6.91 -9.42 -30.75
N GLU A 68 6.33 -9.59 -31.94
CA GLU A 68 6.30 -8.63 -33.04
C GLU A 68 5.44 -7.40 -32.74
N LEU A 69 4.48 -7.50 -31.81
CA LEU A 69 3.58 -6.41 -31.43
C LEU A 69 4.01 -5.65 -30.16
N ARG A 70 5.15 -6.00 -29.55
CA ARG A 70 5.57 -5.45 -28.24
C ARG A 70 5.69 -3.93 -28.21
N PHE A 71 6.09 -3.34 -29.31
CA PHE A 71 6.30 -1.90 -29.45
C PHE A 71 5.34 -1.24 -30.44
N ASN A 72 4.35 -2.01 -30.94
CA ASN A 72 3.31 -1.43 -31.80
C ASN A 72 2.37 -0.59 -30.93
N LEU A 73 2.12 0.66 -31.32
CA LEU A 73 1.25 1.56 -30.58
C LEU A 73 -0.22 1.08 -30.60
N THR A 74 -0.67 0.41 -31.65
CA THR A 74 -2.04 -0.11 -31.72
C THR A 74 -2.27 -1.29 -30.77
N ASN A 75 -1.18 -1.95 -30.35
CA ASN A 75 -1.21 -3.01 -29.35
C ASN A 75 -1.14 -2.49 -27.90
N GLY A 76 -1.17 -1.17 -27.69
CA GLY A 76 -1.11 -0.54 -26.38
C GLY A 76 -2.37 0.25 -26.03
N VAL A 77 -2.77 0.21 -24.77
CA VAL A 77 -3.87 1.02 -24.23
C VAL A 77 -3.55 1.52 -22.81
N THR A 78 -3.87 2.78 -22.54
CA THR A 78 -3.68 3.37 -21.21
C THR A 78 -4.80 2.99 -20.26
N LEU A 79 -4.47 2.38 -19.12
CA LEU A 79 -5.42 1.96 -18.09
C LEU A 79 -5.02 2.46 -16.70
N CYS A 80 -6.02 2.79 -15.88
CA CYS A 80 -5.82 2.95 -14.44
C CYS A 80 -5.56 1.59 -13.79
N ARG A 81 -5.03 1.58 -12.56
CA ARG A 81 -4.72 0.34 -11.86
C ARG A 81 -5.94 -0.59 -11.76
N ASP A 82 -7.11 -0.07 -11.41
CA ASP A 82 -8.28 -0.91 -11.17
C ASP A 82 -8.78 -1.57 -12.47
N CYS A 83 -8.86 -0.82 -13.58
CA CYS A 83 -9.20 -1.37 -14.90
C CYS A 83 -8.12 -2.33 -15.41
N HIS A 84 -6.84 -1.99 -15.24
CA HIS A 84 -5.74 -2.87 -15.63
C HIS A 84 -5.81 -4.22 -14.89
N MET A 85 -6.01 -4.19 -13.57
CA MET A 85 -6.13 -5.42 -12.78
C MET A 85 -7.40 -6.19 -13.14
N ALA A 86 -8.51 -5.51 -13.45
CA ALA A 86 -9.74 -6.15 -13.92
C ALA A 86 -9.53 -6.97 -15.21
N LEU A 87 -8.73 -6.48 -16.16
CA LEU A 87 -8.37 -7.26 -17.36
C LEU A 87 -7.55 -8.52 -17.05
N HIS A 88 -6.79 -8.52 -15.95
CA HIS A 88 -6.09 -9.71 -15.46
C HIS A 88 -6.99 -10.61 -14.57
N GLY A 89 -8.30 -10.38 -14.53
CA GLY A 89 -9.23 -11.10 -13.65
C GLY A 89 -9.10 -10.75 -12.17
N LEU A 90 -8.36 -9.68 -11.84
CA LEU A 90 -8.07 -9.20 -10.49
C LEU A 90 -8.74 -7.85 -10.21
N GLY A 91 -9.94 -7.66 -10.75
CA GLY A 91 -10.74 -6.46 -10.55
C GLY A 91 -10.99 -6.16 -9.08
N PRO A 92 -11.44 -4.94 -8.74
CA PRO A 92 -11.78 -4.61 -7.37
C PRO A 92 -12.82 -5.60 -6.85
N LYS A 93 -12.40 -6.49 -5.93
CA LYS A 93 -13.33 -7.37 -5.24
C LYS A 93 -14.28 -6.49 -4.43
N GLU A 94 -15.57 -6.75 -4.57
CA GLU A 94 -16.56 -6.26 -3.62
C GLU A 94 -16.23 -6.89 -2.26
N VAL A 95 -15.70 -6.07 -1.37
CA VAL A 95 -15.31 -6.49 -0.03
C VAL A 95 -16.18 -5.69 0.93
N PRO A 96 -16.98 -6.36 1.79
CA PRO A 96 -17.90 -5.66 2.67
C PRO A 96 -17.12 -4.71 3.59
N LEU A 97 -17.74 -3.57 3.90
CA LEU A 97 -17.26 -2.68 4.92
C LEU A 97 -17.75 -3.17 6.28
N ILE A 98 -16.83 -3.41 7.20
CA ILE A 98 -17.11 -3.82 8.57
C ILE A 98 -16.73 -2.70 9.54
N PRO A 99 -17.43 -2.54 10.67
CA PRO A 99 -17.01 -1.63 11.71
C PRO A 99 -15.68 -2.08 12.33
N CYS A 100 -14.81 -1.12 12.64
CA CYS A 100 -13.57 -1.38 13.36
C CYS A 100 -13.86 -1.98 14.74
N ALA A 101 -13.31 -3.16 15.02
CA ALA A 101 -13.56 -3.91 16.26
C ALA A 101 -13.02 -3.23 17.53
N CYS A 102 -12.31 -2.09 17.43
CA CYS A 102 -11.96 -1.29 18.60
C CYS A 102 -13.11 -0.40 19.10
N GLY A 103 -14.23 -0.31 18.37
CA GLY A 103 -15.38 0.52 18.74
C GLY A 103 -15.29 1.99 18.31
N CYS A 104 -14.32 2.39 17.47
CA CYS A 104 -14.16 3.79 17.06
C CYS A 104 -15.17 4.27 16.00
N GLY A 105 -16.11 3.43 15.59
CA GLY A 105 -17.10 3.75 14.55
C GLY A 105 -16.57 3.82 13.12
N SER A 106 -15.26 3.66 12.90
CA SER A 106 -14.68 3.68 11.55
C SER A 106 -15.04 2.41 10.77
N LEU A 107 -15.50 2.57 9.52
CA LEU A 107 -15.73 1.47 8.60
C LEU A 107 -14.44 1.11 7.86
N ILE A 108 -14.11 -0.17 7.78
CA ILE A 108 -12.94 -0.70 7.07
C ILE A 108 -13.36 -1.83 6.15
N ARG A 109 -12.61 -2.05 5.06
CA ARG A 109 -12.77 -3.26 4.24
C ARG A 109 -12.49 -4.51 5.08
N ALA A 110 -13.35 -5.51 4.97
CA ALA A 110 -13.22 -6.80 5.67
C ALA A 110 -11.94 -7.57 5.31
N GLU A 111 -11.37 -7.31 4.14
CA GLU A 111 -10.13 -7.90 3.66
C GLU A 111 -9.10 -6.83 3.26
N ASP A 112 -7.83 -7.18 3.35
CA ASP A 112 -6.72 -6.37 2.85
C ASP A 112 -6.43 -6.66 1.35
N PRO A 113 -5.50 -5.91 0.70
CA PRO A 113 -5.16 -6.15 -0.71
C PRO A 113 -4.60 -7.53 -1.05
N TYR A 114 -4.21 -8.32 -0.05
CA TYR A 114 -3.71 -9.69 -0.20
C TYR A 114 -4.77 -10.75 0.18
N GLY A 115 -6.02 -10.34 0.44
CA GLY A 115 -7.12 -11.23 0.80
C GLY A 115 -7.12 -11.68 2.26
N ARG A 116 -6.36 -11.03 3.14
CA ARG A 116 -6.32 -11.39 4.56
C ARG A 116 -7.42 -10.66 5.32
N PRO A 117 -8.12 -11.32 6.27
CA PRO A 117 -9.18 -10.68 7.03
C PRO A 117 -8.64 -9.55 7.90
N ARG A 118 -9.35 -8.42 7.90
CA ARG A 118 -9.08 -7.25 8.74
C ARG A 118 -10.11 -7.20 9.85
N ARG A 119 -9.69 -6.69 11.01
CA ARG A 119 -10.57 -6.46 12.17
C ARG A 119 -10.50 -5.04 12.71
N PHE A 120 -9.37 -4.38 12.50
CA PHE A 120 -9.08 -3.07 13.05
C PHE A 120 -8.58 -2.15 11.94
N VAL A 121 -8.83 -0.84 12.10
CA VAL A 121 -8.04 0.18 11.41
C VAL A 121 -6.56 -0.07 11.76
N ASN A 122 -5.66 0.22 10.81
CA ASN A 122 -4.23 0.05 11.05
C ASN A 122 -3.83 0.84 12.32
N HIS A 123 -3.12 0.18 13.25
CA HIS A 123 -2.73 0.71 14.56
C HIS A 123 -3.86 0.90 15.59
N HIS A 124 -5.09 0.43 15.32
CA HIS A 124 -6.20 0.45 16.29
C HIS A 124 -6.42 -0.90 16.99
N HIS A 125 -5.45 -1.81 16.94
CA HIS A 125 -5.58 -3.10 17.61
C HIS A 125 -5.72 -2.86 19.12
N SER A 126 -6.90 -3.16 19.67
CA SER A 126 -7.30 -2.84 21.05
C SER A 126 -6.43 -3.50 22.11
N ARG A 127 -5.67 -4.52 21.74
CA ARG A 127 -4.65 -5.15 22.58
C ARG A 127 -3.29 -4.83 21.98
N GLY A 128 -2.48 -4.02 22.68
CA GLY A 128 -1.06 -3.90 22.34
C GLY A 128 -0.39 -5.28 22.36
N ARG A 129 0.71 -5.46 21.62
CA ARG A 129 1.48 -6.72 21.63
C ARG A 129 1.81 -7.08 23.09
N THR A 130 1.33 -8.24 23.55
CA THR A 130 1.71 -8.79 24.86
C THR A 130 3.17 -9.19 24.80
N VAL A 131 4.05 -8.34 25.32
CA VAL A 131 5.47 -8.65 25.50
C VAL A 131 5.66 -9.50 26.75
N SER A 132 6.61 -10.43 26.70
CA SER A 132 6.99 -11.25 27.86
C SER A 132 7.44 -10.37 29.03
N ALA A 133 7.37 -10.91 30.25
CA ALA A 133 7.80 -10.19 31.45
C ALA A 133 9.28 -9.73 31.34
N ALA A 134 10.15 -10.58 30.78
CA ALA A 134 11.56 -10.27 30.54
C ALA A 134 11.73 -9.08 29.58
N THR A 135 11.04 -9.09 28.43
CA THR A 135 11.10 -7.98 27.47
C THR A 135 10.56 -6.68 28.07
N ARG A 136 9.51 -6.76 28.90
CA ARG A 136 8.96 -5.59 29.60
C ARG A 136 9.97 -4.98 30.58
N GLN A 137 10.68 -5.80 31.34
CA GLN A 137 11.76 -5.34 32.24
C GLN A 137 12.91 -4.70 31.46
N GLN A 138 13.35 -5.31 30.36
CA GLN A 138 14.43 -4.77 29.54
C GLN A 138 14.07 -3.40 28.93
N LEU A 139 12.85 -3.25 28.38
CA LEU A 139 12.36 -1.98 27.87
C LEU A 139 12.27 -0.91 28.96
N SER A 140 11.88 -1.27 30.18
CA SER A 140 11.83 -0.37 31.34
C SER A 140 13.24 0.09 31.74
N ARG A 141 14.21 -0.82 31.84
CA ARG A 141 15.62 -0.52 32.11
C ARG A 141 16.18 0.46 31.08
N ASN A 142 15.98 0.19 29.79
CA ASN A 142 16.50 1.02 28.71
C ASN A 142 15.87 2.42 28.62
N ARG A 143 14.69 2.62 29.20
CA ARG A 143 13.99 3.91 29.22
C ARG A 143 14.26 4.73 30.48
N ARG A 144 14.78 4.11 31.54
CA ARG A 144 15.05 4.78 32.81
C ARG A 144 16.12 5.87 32.61
N GLY A 145 15.84 7.08 33.08
CA GLY A 145 16.77 8.22 32.97
C GLY A 145 16.82 8.90 31.59
N ARG A 146 16.13 8.39 30.57
CA ARG A 146 16.07 9.04 29.26
C ARG A 146 15.15 10.26 29.33
N SER A 147 15.73 11.46 29.32
CA SER A 147 14.97 12.69 29.21
C SER A 147 14.65 13.00 27.74
N LEU A 148 13.50 13.62 27.50
CA LEU A 148 13.16 14.14 26.18
C LEU A 148 14.01 15.36 25.90
N THR A 149 14.48 15.51 24.66
CA THR A 149 15.24 16.71 24.26
C THR A 149 14.35 17.96 24.39
N PRO A 150 14.93 19.15 24.62
CA PRO A 150 14.16 20.40 24.70
C PRO A 150 13.29 20.64 23.45
N GLU A 151 13.81 20.33 22.27
CA GLU A 151 13.08 20.43 21.01
C GLU A 151 11.87 19.48 20.95
N HIS A 152 12.06 18.22 21.35
CA HIS A 152 10.97 17.25 21.38
C HIS A 152 9.85 17.68 22.35
N ARG A 153 10.20 18.26 23.51
CA ARG A 153 9.20 18.84 24.43
C ARG A 153 8.42 19.99 23.80
N ARG A 154 9.09 20.88 23.05
CA ARG A 154 8.42 21.97 22.33
C ARG A 154 7.43 21.44 21.28
N ASN A 155 7.82 20.41 20.53
CA ASN A 155 6.96 19.79 19.52
C ASN A 155 5.72 19.13 20.13
N ILE A 156 5.85 18.46 21.29
CA ILE A 156 4.70 17.94 22.05
C ILE A 156 3.76 19.09 22.46
N SER A 157 4.30 20.15 23.06
CA SER A 157 3.50 21.32 23.49
C SER A 157 2.75 21.97 22.33
N LYS A 158 3.41 22.15 21.18
CA LYS A 158 2.79 22.67 19.96
C LYS A 158 1.66 21.77 19.47
N GLY A 159 1.87 20.46 19.43
CA GLY A 159 0.87 19.49 18.98
C GLY A 159 -0.36 19.41 19.90
N LEU A 160 -0.17 19.58 21.22
CA LEU A 160 -1.29 19.66 22.17
C LEU A 160 -2.13 20.92 21.98
N ARG A 161 -1.51 22.05 21.63
CA ARG A 161 -2.22 23.33 21.39
C ARG A 161 -3.03 23.33 20.10
N THR A 162 -2.57 22.63 19.06
CA THR A 162 -3.21 22.65 17.73
C THR A 162 -4.17 21.48 17.48
N SER A 163 -4.19 20.47 18.36
CA SER A 163 -5.06 19.30 18.21
C SER A 163 -6.50 19.61 18.62
N SER A 164 -7.43 19.48 17.68
CA SER A 164 -8.88 19.51 17.95
C SER A 164 -9.42 18.21 18.56
N LYS A 165 -8.61 17.14 18.62
CA LYS A 165 -8.98 15.87 19.29
C LYS A 165 -8.71 15.99 20.78
N ARG A 166 -9.69 15.64 21.63
CA ARG A 166 -9.46 15.44 23.08
C ARG A 166 -8.48 14.29 23.27
N ILE A 167 -7.26 14.59 23.69
CA ILE A 167 -6.25 13.58 24.03
C ILE A 167 -6.37 13.32 25.54
N GLY A 168 -6.96 12.18 25.92
CA GLY A 168 -7.16 11.78 27.31
C GLY A 168 -8.15 10.63 27.44
N ARG A 169 -8.10 9.90 28.56
CA ARG A 169 -9.14 8.93 28.92
C ARG A 169 -10.45 9.72 29.12
N PRO A 170 -11.57 9.34 28.48
CA PRO A 170 -12.85 9.98 28.79
C PRO A 170 -13.09 9.89 30.30
N PRO A 171 -13.65 10.94 30.94
CA PRO A 171 -14.00 10.85 32.35
C PRO A 171 -14.86 9.61 32.53
N GLY A 172 -14.42 8.70 33.41
CA GLY A 172 -15.21 7.52 33.72
C GLY A 172 -16.59 7.97 34.16
N ALA A 173 -17.64 7.32 33.65
CA ALA A 173 -18.99 7.54 34.15
C ALA A 173 -18.93 7.47 35.68
N ARG A 174 -19.27 8.57 36.37
CA ARG A 174 -19.44 8.53 37.82
C ARG A 174 -20.53 7.50 38.07
N SER A 175 -20.17 6.39 38.71
CA SER A 175 -21.15 5.46 39.24
C SER A 175 -22.00 6.25 40.23
N THR A 176 -23.22 6.58 39.85
CA THR A 176 -24.24 7.06 40.78
C THR A 176 -24.56 5.90 41.72
N ARG A 177 -24.08 5.99 42.95
CA ARG A 177 -24.67 5.36 44.13
C ARG A 177 -25.01 6.46 45.10
#